data_AF-A0A8R1INB5-F1
#
_entry.id   AF-A0A8R1INB5-F1
#
_cell.length_a   1.000
_cell.length_b   1.000
_cell.length_c   1.000
_cell.angle_alpha   90.00
_cell.angle_beta   90.00
_cell.angle_gamma   90.00
#
_symmetry.space_group_name_H-M   'P 1'
#
loop_
_entity.id
_entity.type
_entity.pdbx_description
1 polymer ?
#
loop_
_entity_poly.entity_id
_entity_poly.type
_entity_poly.pdbx_seq_one_letter_code
_entity_poly.pdbx_strand_id
1 'polypeptide(L)'
;MKSMHTIQRVAAAVAIFNNVLWIVLIKFKSHQRLGNYKYFMIYISIFEILYAAFDALTVPVIVIVIEIYSKGSTYLVVIQADQSSLPQSLILFAAVMFCGFFGISMAIFAIHFIYRYLVVSK
;
A
#
# COMPACT_ATOMS: atom_id res chain seq x y z
N MET A 1 -7.04 14.13 15.92
CA MET A 1 -6.11 14.12 14.77
C MET A 1 -4.71 13.57 15.07
N LYS A 2 -3.95 14.04 16.08
CA LYS A 2 -2.56 13.55 16.35
C LYS A 2 -2.43 12.03 16.54
N SER A 3 -3.43 11.38 17.16
CA SER A 3 -3.42 9.90 17.36
C SER A 3 -3.44 9.13 16.03
N MET A 4 -4.23 9.57 15.04
CA MET A 4 -4.39 8.87 13.76
C MET A 4 -3.11 8.91 12.92
N HIS A 5 -2.43 10.06 12.86
CA HIS A 5 -1.14 10.16 12.17
C HIS A 5 -0.04 9.32 12.83
N THR A 6 -0.09 9.17 14.16
CA THR A 6 0.87 8.32 14.89
C THR A 6 0.65 6.86 14.55
N ILE A 7 -0.61 6.41 14.54
CA ILE A 7 -0.99 5.04 14.16
C ILE A 7 -0.56 4.74 12.72
N GLN A 8 -0.82 5.64 11.78
CA GLN A 8 -0.47 5.43 10.38
C GLN A 8 1.05 5.34 10.17
N ARG A 9 1.84 6.19 10.84
CA ARG A 9 3.32 6.11 10.77
C ARG A 9 3.87 4.81 11.35
N VAL A 10 3.31 4.35 12.48
CA VAL A 10 3.71 3.06 13.07
C VAL A 10 3.31 1.90 12.16
N ALA A 11 2.10 1.93 11.59
CA ALA A 11 1.64 0.92 10.65
C ALA A 11 2.52 0.85 9.39
N ALA A 12 2.90 1.99 8.80
CA ALA A 12 3.81 2.05 7.67
C ALA A 12 5.19 1.48 8.01
N ALA A 13 5.74 1.81 9.18
CA ALA A 13 7.02 1.26 9.63
C ALA A 13 6.97 -0.27 9.81
N VAL A 14 5.89 -0.79 10.40
CA VAL A 14 5.65 -2.23 10.55
C VAL A 14 5.49 -2.90 9.18
N ALA A 15 4.77 -2.28 8.25
CA ALA A 15 4.57 -2.80 6.90
C ALA A 15 5.88 -2.92 6.13
N ILE A 16 6.73 -1.88 6.16
CA ILE A 16 8.05 -1.90 5.52
C ILE A 16 8.92 -2.99 6.15
N PHE A 17 8.99 -3.05 7.49
CA PHE A 17 9.77 -4.06 8.19
C PHE A 17 9.34 -5.49 7.82
N ASN A 18 8.03 -5.76 7.83
CA ASN A 18 7.50 -7.09 7.54
C ASN A 18 7.76 -7.50 6.08
N ASN A 19 7.57 -6.60 5.11
CA ASN A 19 7.84 -6.89 3.71
C ASN A 19 9.34 -7.09 3.42
N VAL A 20 10.22 -6.35 4.08
CA VAL A 20 11.68 -6.59 4.01
C VAL A 20 12.03 -7.97 4.59
N LEU A 21 11.48 -8.30 5.75
CA LEU A 21 11.66 -9.61 6.38
C LEU A 21 11.15 -10.73 5.46
N TRP A 22 10.03 -10.52 4.78
CA TRP A 22 9.48 -11.48 3.82
C TRP A 22 10.42 -11.71 2.63
N ILE A 23 11.01 -10.66 2.05
CA ILE A 23 12.03 -10.77 1.00
C ILE A 23 13.25 -11.56 1.48
N VAL A 24 13.73 -11.28 2.69
CA VAL A 24 14.87 -11.99 3.30
C VAL A 24 14.53 -13.48 3.45
N LEU A 25 13.36 -13.82 3.97
CA LEU A 25 12.93 -15.22 4.11
C LEU A 25 12.81 -15.93 2.75
N ILE A 26 12.32 -15.25 1.71
CA ILE A 26 12.23 -15.81 0.36
C ILE A 26 13.62 -16.05 -0.24
N LYS A 27 14.62 -15.19 0.05
CA LYS A 27 15.98 -15.41 -0.45
C LYS A 27 16.71 -16.53 0.29
N PHE A 28 16.63 -16.55 1.62
CA PHE A 28 17.47 -17.43 2.44
C PHE A 28 16.82 -18.79 2.77
N LYS A 29 15.49 -18.87 2.84
CA LYS A 29 14.79 -20.06 3.35
C LYS A 29 13.78 -20.67 2.36
N SER A 30 13.70 -20.15 1.14
CA SER A 30 12.71 -20.61 0.16
C SER A 30 13.00 -22.02 -0.35
N HIS A 31 12.03 -22.90 -0.16
CA HIS A 31 12.06 -24.29 -0.62
C HIS A 31 12.00 -24.37 -2.14
N GLN A 32 12.74 -25.30 -2.76
CA GLN A 32 12.83 -25.45 -4.23
C GLN A 32 11.47 -25.67 -4.94
N ARG A 33 10.43 -26.11 -4.22
CA ARG A 33 9.06 -26.23 -4.74
C ARG A 33 8.41 -24.91 -5.16
N LEU A 34 8.96 -23.77 -4.74
CA LEU A 34 8.44 -22.44 -5.07
C LEU A 34 8.97 -21.89 -6.42
N GLY A 35 9.88 -22.59 -7.11
CA GLY A 35 10.27 -22.33 -8.51
C GLY A 35 10.32 -20.84 -8.91
N ASN A 36 9.54 -20.46 -9.94
CA ASN A 36 9.42 -19.07 -10.43
C ASN A 36 8.51 -18.18 -9.57
N TYR A 37 7.69 -18.76 -8.68
CA TYR A 37 6.77 -18.02 -7.81
C TYR A 37 7.48 -17.13 -6.81
N LYS A 38 8.71 -17.49 -6.43
CA LYS A 38 9.56 -16.66 -5.56
C LYS A 38 9.75 -15.24 -6.12
N TYR A 39 9.88 -15.10 -7.44
CA TYR A 39 10.04 -13.79 -8.08
C TYR A 39 8.76 -12.97 -8.03
N PHE A 40 7.61 -13.63 -8.15
CA PHE A 40 6.31 -13.00 -8.00
C PHE A 40 6.08 -12.49 -6.57
N MET A 41 6.40 -13.29 -5.54
CA MET A 41 6.30 -12.83 -4.15
C MET A 41 7.25 -11.66 -3.84
N ILE A 42 8.46 -11.66 -4.40
CA ILE A 42 9.40 -10.53 -4.26
C ILE A 42 8.84 -9.28 -4.93
N TYR A 43 8.21 -9.41 -6.11
CA TYR A 43 7.56 -8.29 -6.78
C TYR A 43 6.44 -7.68 -5.92
N ILE A 44 5.57 -8.52 -5.33
CA ILE A 44 4.53 -8.08 -4.40
C ILE A 44 5.14 -7.33 -3.21
N SER A 45 6.19 -7.89 -2.61
CA SER A 45 6.84 -7.29 -1.44
C SER A 45 7.45 -5.92 -1.76
N ILE A 46 8.06 -5.76 -2.94
CA ILE A 46 8.60 -4.47 -3.41
C ILE A 46 7.47 -3.47 -3.62
N PHE A 47 6.36 -3.89 -4.24
CA PHE A 47 5.19 -3.05 -4.45
C PHE A 47 4.59 -2.57 -3.12
N GLU A 48 4.43 -3.46 -2.14
CA GLU A 48 3.92 -3.13 -0.80
C GLU A 48 4.85 -2.17 -0.04
N ILE A 49 6.18 -2.30 -0.18
CA ILE A 49 7.14 -1.34 0.39
C ILE A 49 7.00 0.03 -0.28
N LEU A 50 6.89 0.08 -1.61
CA LEU A 50 6.69 1.33 -2.34
C LEU A 50 5.37 1.99 -1.94
N TYR A 51 4.31 1.21 -1.78
CA TYR A 51 3.01 1.70 -1.35
C TYR A 51 3.06 2.24 0.09
N ALA A 52 3.68 1.51 1.03
CA ALA A 52 3.84 1.98 2.40
C ALA A 52 4.72 3.23 2.51
N ALA A 53 5.76 3.35 1.67
CA ALA A 53 6.58 4.55 1.57
C ALA A 53 5.78 5.73 1.01
N PHE A 54 4.97 5.50 -0.03
CA PHE A 54 4.08 6.51 -0.58
C PHE A 54 3.08 6.97 0.49
N ASP A 55 2.42 6.04 1.19
CA ASP A 55 1.49 6.34 2.29
C ASP A 55 2.15 7.15 3.43
N ALA A 56 3.39 6.81 3.80
CA ALA A 56 4.15 7.56 4.80
C ALA A 56 4.50 9.00 4.35
N LEU A 57 4.78 9.19 3.05
CA LEU A 57 5.09 10.50 2.45
C LEU A 57 3.84 11.36 2.23
N THR A 58 2.69 10.73 1.99
CA THR A 58 1.41 11.41 1.83
C THR A 58 0.84 11.86 3.19
N VAL A 59 1.17 11.21 4.31
CA VAL A 59 0.72 11.64 5.66
C VAL A 59 1.04 13.10 6.01
N PRO A 60 2.22 13.68 5.74
CA PRO A 60 2.46 15.10 6.05
C PRO A 60 2.01 16.06 4.94
N VAL A 61 2.03 15.66 3.66
CA VAL A 61 1.81 16.57 2.51
C VAL A 61 0.36 16.56 2.02
N ILE A 62 -0.33 15.43 2.11
CA ILE A 62 -1.68 15.23 1.59
C ILE A 62 -2.75 15.35 2.69
N VAL A 63 -2.41 15.14 3.96
CA VAL A 63 -3.34 15.39 5.11
C VAL A 63 -3.75 16.86 5.23
N ILE A 64 -2.96 17.80 4.72
CA ILE A 64 -3.34 19.22 4.68
C ILE A 64 -4.48 19.44 3.66
N VAL A 65 -4.73 18.49 2.77
CA VAL A 65 -5.60 18.65 1.59
C VAL A 65 -6.74 17.64 1.53
N ILE A 66 -6.54 16.43 2.07
CA ILE A 66 -7.50 15.33 2.00
C ILE A 66 -7.98 15.00 3.42
N GLU A 67 -9.15 15.50 3.79
CA GLU A 67 -9.85 15.02 4.98
C GLU A 67 -10.49 13.67 4.65
N ILE A 68 -9.89 12.59 5.14
CA ILE A 68 -10.47 11.25 5.05
C ILE A 68 -11.55 11.16 6.13
N TYR A 69 -12.80 11.47 5.76
CA TYR A 69 -13.95 11.22 6.63
C TYR A 69 -14.34 9.75 6.50
N SER A 70 -13.95 8.97 7.50
CA SER A 70 -14.52 7.64 7.72
C SER A 70 -15.66 7.76 8.74
N LYS A 71 -16.91 7.72 8.25
CA LYS A 71 -18.10 7.50 9.10
C LYS A 71 -18.73 6.17 8.69
N GLY A 72 -18.69 5.18 9.57
CA GLY A 72 -19.26 3.85 9.32
C GLY A 72 -18.47 3.04 8.29
N SER A 73 -19.16 2.41 7.33
CA SER A 73 -18.55 1.53 6.30
C SER A 73 -18.08 2.27 5.03
N THR A 74 -18.17 3.60 5.01
CA THR A 74 -17.87 4.41 3.82
C THR A 74 -16.58 5.19 4.03
N TYR A 75 -15.65 5.04 3.10
CA TYR A 75 -14.42 5.80 3.04
C TYR A 75 -14.58 6.92 2.01
N LEU A 76 -14.62 8.17 2.48
CA LEU A 76 -14.70 9.35 1.62
C LEU A 76 -13.39 10.12 1.66
N VAL A 77 -12.87 10.43 0.48
CA VAL A 77 -11.67 11.24 0.24
C VAL A 77 -12.16 12.64 -0.13
N VAL A 78 -12.18 13.56 0.84
CA VAL A 78 -12.66 14.94 0.63
C VAL A 78 -11.47 15.86 0.43
N ILE A 79 -11.37 16.48 -0.74
CA ILE A 79 -10.32 17.43 -1.09
C ILE A 79 -10.76 18.83 -0.65
N GLN A 80 -10.14 19.41 0.37
CA GLN A 80 -10.32 20.82 0.74
C GLN A 80 -9.26 21.67 0.03
N ALA A 81 -9.66 22.34 -1.05
CA ALA A 81 -8.78 23.18 -1.86
C ALA A 81 -8.42 24.53 -1.20
N ASP A 82 -9.11 24.92 -0.13
CA ASP A 82 -9.08 26.28 0.41
C ASP A 82 -7.90 26.57 1.36
N GLN A 83 -7.22 25.53 1.86
CA GLN A 83 -6.10 25.68 2.83
C GLN A 83 -4.72 25.36 2.28
N SER A 84 -4.62 25.00 0.99
CA SER A 84 -3.38 24.48 0.42
C SER A 84 -2.71 25.47 -0.51
N SER A 85 -1.49 25.90 -0.17
CA SER A 85 -0.58 26.64 -1.06
C SER A 85 -0.03 25.79 -2.22
N LEU A 86 -0.67 24.65 -2.53
CA LEU A 86 -0.25 23.66 -3.51
C LEU A 86 -1.16 23.72 -4.75
N PRO A 87 -0.61 23.50 -5.97
CA PRO A 87 -1.39 23.53 -7.19
C PRO A 87 -2.42 22.38 -7.23
N GLN A 88 -3.64 22.67 -7.68
CA GLN A 88 -4.75 21.71 -7.80
C GLN A 88 -4.40 20.46 -8.63
N SER A 89 -3.54 20.60 -9.65
CA SER A 89 -3.08 19.48 -10.47
C SER A 89 -2.31 18.43 -9.66
N LEU A 90 -1.49 18.86 -8.70
CA LEU A 90 -0.69 17.97 -7.86
C LEU A 90 -1.56 17.23 -6.83
N ILE A 91 -2.61 17.89 -6.35
CA ILE A 91 -3.62 17.31 -5.45
C ILE A 91 -4.42 16.22 -6.17
N LEU A 92 -4.90 16.51 -7.38
CA LEU A 92 -5.63 15.54 -8.20
C LEU A 92 -4.74 14.34 -8.56
N PHE A 93 -3.49 14.60 -8.94
CA PHE A 93 -2.52 13.55 -9.24
C PHE A 93 -2.29 12.63 -8.04
N ALA A 94 -2.11 13.19 -6.84
CA ALA A 94 -1.96 12.42 -5.61
C ALA A 94 -3.18 11.55 -5.29
N ALA A 95 -4.40 12.08 -5.46
CA ALA A 95 -5.64 11.34 -5.23
C ALA A 95 -5.80 10.16 -6.20
N VAL A 96 -5.51 10.37 -7.49
CA VAL A 96 -5.53 9.31 -8.51
C VAL A 96 -4.49 8.25 -8.21
N MET A 97 -3.27 8.65 -7.83
CA MET A 97 -2.20 7.73 -7.45
C MET A 97 -2.59 6.89 -6.23
N PHE A 98 -3.16 7.50 -5.20
CA PHE A 98 -3.62 6.78 -4.01
C PHE A 98 -4.68 5.72 -4.34
N CYS A 99 -5.70 6.10 -5.12
CA CYS A 99 -6.74 5.17 -5.58
C CYS A 99 -6.15 4.04 -6.46
N GLY A 100 -5.22 4.39 -7.36
CA GLY A 100 -4.55 3.44 -8.22
C GLY A 100 -3.73 2.41 -7.45
N PHE A 101 -2.90 2.85 -6.50
CA PHE A 101 -2.12 1.94 -5.66
C PHE A 101 -3.01 1.01 -4.81
N PHE A 102 -4.09 1.55 -4.25
CA PHE A 102 -5.07 0.74 -3.50
C PHE A 102 -5.70 -0.34 -4.39
N GLY A 103 -6.13 0.02 -5.60
CA GLY A 103 -6.69 -0.94 -6.57
C GLY A 103 -5.69 -2.01 -7.01
N ILE A 104 -4.43 -1.63 -7.23
CA ILE A 104 -3.36 -2.56 -7.61
C ILE A 104 -3.07 -3.54 -6.46
N SER A 105 -3.04 -3.09 -5.21
CA SER A 105 -2.85 -4.00 -4.05
C SER A 105 -3.97 -5.05 -3.97
N MET A 106 -5.23 -4.65 -4.17
CA MET A 106 -6.37 -5.59 -4.23
C MET A 106 -6.24 -6.59 -5.38
N ALA A 107 -5.82 -6.15 -6.57
CA ALA A 107 -5.59 -7.04 -7.71
C ALA A 107 -4.46 -8.04 -7.44
N ILE A 108 -3.38 -7.59 -6.80
CA ILE A 108 -2.26 -8.44 -6.40
C ILE A 108 -2.71 -9.55 -5.43
N PHE A 109 -3.55 -9.23 -4.44
CA PHE A 109 -4.12 -10.23 -3.54
C PHE A 109 -4.96 -11.27 -4.28
N ALA A 110 -5.78 -10.84 -5.26
CA ALA A 110 -6.55 -11.75 -6.09
C ALA A 110 -5.66 -12.72 -6.88
N ILE A 111 -4.60 -12.21 -7.52
CA ILE A 111 -3.64 -13.05 -8.27
C ILE A 111 -2.94 -14.04 -7.33
N HIS A 112 -2.58 -13.61 -6.12
CA HIS A 112 -1.97 -14.49 -5.12
C HIS A 112 -2.88 -15.66 -4.73
N PHE A 113 -4.18 -15.40 -4.56
CA PHE A 113 -5.19 -16.42 -4.29
C PHE A 113 -5.36 -17.40 -5.46
N ILE A 114 -5.52 -16.88 -6.68
CA ILE A 114 -5.65 -17.70 -7.89
C ILE A 114 -4.41 -18.59 -8.06
N TYR A 115 -3.22 -18.03 -7.85
CA TYR A 115 -1.98 -18.79 -7.94
C TYR A 115 -1.94 -19.93 -6.93
N ARG A 116 -2.28 -19.68 -5.66
CA ARG A 116 -2.37 -20.75 -4.64
C ARG A 116 -3.37 -21.82 -5.02
N TYR A 117 -4.53 -21.43 -5.53
CA TYR A 117 -5.55 -22.38 -5.97
C TYR A 117 -5.01 -23.30 -7.08
N LEU A 118 -4.38 -22.73 -8.11
CA LEU A 118 -3.81 -23.50 -9.23
C LEU A 118 -2.70 -24.46 -8.82
N VAL A 119 -1.92 -24.13 -7.78
CA VAL A 119 -0.87 -25.02 -7.26
C VAL A 119 -1.45 -26.19 -6.45
N VAL A 120 -2.62 -26.02 -5.83
CA VAL A 120 -3.30 -27.07 -5.05
C VAL A 120 -4.19 -27.96 -5.93
N SER A 121 -4.79 -27.39 -6.97
CA SER A 121 -5.70 -28.11 -7.88
C SER A 121 -5.01 -28.86 -9.03
N LYS A 122 -3.68 -28.75 -9.16
CA LYS A 122 -2.85 -29.60 -10.02
C LYS A 122 -2.16 -30.67 -9.20
#